data_AF-A0A2S1BJI6-F1
#
_entry.id   AF-A0A2S1BJI6-F1
#
_cell.length_a   1.000
_cell.length_b   1.000
_cell.length_c   1.000
_cell.angle_alpha   90.00
_cell.angle_beta   90.00
_cell.angle_gamma   90.00
#
_symmetry.space_group_name_H-M   'P 1'
#
loop_
_entity.id
_entity.type
_entity.pdbx_description
1 polymer ?
#
loop_
_entity_poly.entity_id
_entity_poly.type
_entity_poly.pdbx_seq_one_letter_code
_entity_poly.pdbx_strand_id
1 'polypeptide(L)'
;MNIDRYFKEINEFYHDLKVDRTKIWYTVQHNSCKSSFEIYTKSCLQNSKCEEFELCKIEYRIGYSVSFAAPILYIRAENENGNSFGYDQFKSLLIQFSFDSEYFKYLVQVEHPFLGLPYFSMHPCQTNEALNQLTKALPLSFEGRQNSVKLWALLFGNLFRLGIS
;
A
#
# COMPACT_ATOMS: atom_id res chain seq x y z
N MET A 1 -9.59 6.85 -13.02
CA MET A 1 -9.69 8.04 -12.15
C MET A 1 -8.62 9.04 -12.59
N ASN A 2 -8.91 10.34 -12.73
CA ASN A 2 -7.86 11.32 -13.09
C ASN A 2 -7.01 11.74 -11.86
N ILE A 3 -5.88 12.39 -12.11
CA ILE A 3 -4.90 12.71 -11.06
C ILE A 3 -5.43 13.72 -10.03
N ASP A 4 -6.21 14.73 -10.46
CA ASP A 4 -6.79 15.72 -9.56
C ASP A 4 -7.80 15.10 -8.60
N ARG A 5 -8.65 14.20 -9.11
CA ARG A 5 -9.59 13.42 -8.31
C ARG A 5 -8.85 12.50 -7.34
N TYR A 6 -7.78 11.83 -7.79
CA TYR A 6 -6.96 11.02 -6.91
C TYR A 6 -6.38 11.85 -5.76
N PHE A 7 -5.83 13.03 -6.05
CA PHE A 7 -5.28 13.93 -5.05
C PHE A 7 -6.32 14.41 -4.04
N LYS A 8 -7.53 14.72 -4.49
CA LYS A 8 -8.63 15.05 -3.59
C LYS A 8 -8.95 13.85 -2.68
N GLU A 9 -9.17 12.68 -3.28
CA GLU A 9 -9.60 11.48 -2.57
C GLU A 9 -8.55 10.94 -1.58
N ILE A 10 -7.25 11.03 -1.93
CA ILE A 10 -6.14 10.61 -1.06
C ILE A 10 -5.94 11.56 0.12
N ASN A 11 -6.20 12.85 -0.07
CA ASN A 11 -6.17 13.83 1.02
C ASN A 11 -7.32 13.61 2.01
N GLU A 12 -8.54 13.39 1.50
CA GLU A 12 -9.69 13.02 2.34
C GLU A 12 -9.37 11.75 3.14
N PHE A 13 -8.88 10.72 2.45
CA PHE A 13 -8.49 9.46 3.08
C PHE A 13 -7.42 9.66 4.17
N TYR A 14 -6.38 10.45 3.89
CA TYR A 14 -5.35 10.78 4.87
C TYR A 14 -5.91 11.41 6.14
N HIS A 15 -6.88 12.32 6.02
CA HIS A 15 -7.50 12.95 7.18
C HIS A 15 -8.40 12.01 7.98
N ASP A 16 -9.00 11.01 7.32
CA ASP A 16 -9.88 10.02 7.94
C ASP A 16 -9.11 8.86 8.61
N LEU A 17 -7.84 8.67 8.26
CA LEU A 17 -6.98 7.65 8.85
C LEU A 17 -6.84 7.85 10.37
N LYS A 18 -7.43 6.93 11.14
CA LYS A 18 -7.31 6.86 12.61
C LYS A 18 -6.03 6.14 13.05
N VAL A 19 -4.91 6.48 12.42
CA VAL A 19 -3.61 5.87 12.71
C VAL A 19 -2.76 6.87 13.49
N ASP A 20 -1.81 6.36 14.27
CA ASP A 20 -0.82 7.19 14.95
C ASP A 20 -0.08 8.09 13.94
N ARG A 21 -0.35 9.40 14.02
CA ARG A 21 0.17 10.42 13.10
C ARG A 21 1.68 10.60 13.22
N THR A 22 2.33 10.11 14.28
CA THR A 22 3.79 10.08 14.38
C THR A 22 4.41 9.03 13.45
N LYS A 23 3.59 8.10 12.95
CA LYS A 23 4.01 7.03 12.04
C LYS A 23 3.75 7.38 10.58
N ILE A 24 2.82 8.29 10.27
CA ILE A 24 2.46 8.67 8.89
C ILE A 24 3.08 10.02 8.50
N TRP A 25 3.68 10.10 7.32
CA TRP A 25 4.19 11.35 6.75
C TRP A 25 3.59 11.60 5.37
N TYR A 26 2.82 12.68 5.22
CA TYR A 26 2.30 13.12 3.93
C TYR A 26 3.33 14.00 3.22
N THR A 27 3.84 13.55 2.08
CA THR A 27 4.66 14.38 1.19
C THR A 27 4.01 14.42 -0.18
N VAL A 28 3.63 15.62 -0.64
CA VAL A 28 3.29 15.85 -2.05
C VAL A 28 4.53 16.36 -2.74
N GLN A 29 5.07 15.58 -3.67
CA GLN A 29 6.07 16.09 -4.59
C GLN A 29 5.46 16.30 -5.97
N HIS A 30 5.40 17.56 -6.39
CA HIS A 30 5.04 17.96 -7.74
C HIS A 30 6.32 18.19 -8.54
N ASN A 31 6.70 17.21 -9.35
CA ASN A 31 7.55 17.46 -10.52
C ASN A 31 6.86 16.85 -11.74
N SER A 32 6.25 17.75 -12.52
CA SER A 32 5.67 17.67 -13.88
C SER A 32 4.95 16.42 -14.42
N CYS A 33 4.95 15.23 -13.79
CA CYS A 33 4.12 14.10 -14.27
C CYS A 33 3.99 12.89 -13.33
N LYS A 34 4.47 12.93 -12.08
CA LYS A 34 4.37 11.79 -11.16
C LYS A 34 4.06 12.29 -9.75
N SER A 35 3.07 11.68 -9.11
CA SER A 35 2.59 12.08 -7.79
C SER A 35 2.53 10.85 -6.90
N SER A 36 3.28 10.83 -5.80
CA SER A 36 3.21 9.79 -4.78
C SER A 36 2.58 10.33 -3.50
N PHE A 37 1.77 9.48 -2.88
CA PHE A 37 1.33 9.62 -1.49
C PHE A 37 2.03 8.51 -0.69
N GLU A 38 2.51 8.81 0.51
CA GLU A 38 3.38 7.88 1.22
C GLU A 38 2.81 7.67 2.62
N ILE A 39 2.46 6.43 2.97
CA ILE A 39 2.00 6.09 4.31
C ILE A 39 3.04 5.17 4.94
N TYR A 40 3.99 5.77 5.63
CA TYR A 40 4.86 4.99 6.50
C TYR A 40 3.99 4.39 7.62
N THR A 41 4.09 3.09 7.85
CA THR A 41 3.57 2.49 9.08
C THR A 41 4.67 1.63 9.66
N LYS A 42 5.30 2.10 10.74
CA LYS A 42 6.27 1.27 11.46
C LYS A 42 5.49 0.24 12.29
N SER A 43 5.25 -0.94 11.71
CA SER A 43 4.78 -2.11 12.46
C SER A 43 5.98 -2.88 13.00
N CYS A 44 6.33 -2.67 14.26
CA CYS A 44 7.22 -3.57 14.97
C CYS A 44 6.46 -4.87 15.23
N LEU A 45 6.86 -5.98 14.62
CA LEU A 45 6.35 -7.29 15.01
C LEU A 45 7.02 -7.68 16.33
N GLN A 46 6.31 -7.49 17.44
CA GLN A 46 6.59 -8.23 18.67
C GLN A 46 5.63 -9.41 18.71
N ASN A 47 6.05 -10.54 18.15
CA ASN A 47 5.31 -11.78 18.34
C ASN A 47 6.30 -12.89 18.69
N SER A 48 6.03 -13.59 19.79
CA SER A 48 6.85 -14.67 20.37
C SER A 48 6.92 -15.96 19.52
N LYS A 49 6.44 -15.90 18.27
CA LYS A 49 6.55 -16.96 17.24
C LYS A 49 7.40 -16.53 16.03
N CYS A 50 7.88 -15.29 15.99
CA CYS A 50 8.77 -14.79 14.93
C CYS A 50 10.22 -15.12 15.30
N GLU A 51 10.61 -16.40 15.26
CA GLU A 51 12.03 -16.77 15.47
C GLU A 51 12.90 -16.44 14.25
N GLU A 52 12.30 -16.22 13.06
CA GLU A 52 13.03 -16.06 11.80
C GLU A 52 13.19 -14.61 11.31
N PHE A 53 12.38 -13.67 11.81
CA PHE A 53 12.50 -12.25 11.48
C PHE A 53 12.56 -11.44 12.78
N GLU A 54 13.77 -10.97 13.10
CA GLU A 54 14.04 -9.87 14.05
C GLU A 54 13.13 -8.66 13.74
N LEU A 55 12.95 -7.74 14.69
CA LEU A 55 12.04 -6.60 14.57
C LEU A 55 12.16 -5.93 13.20
N CYS A 56 11.17 -6.16 12.34
CA CYS A 56 11.18 -5.62 10.99
C CYS A 56 10.54 -4.24 10.96
N LYS A 57 11.13 -3.32 10.19
CA LYS A 57 10.47 -2.07 9.80
C LYS A 57 9.83 -2.30 8.44
N ILE A 58 8.51 -2.14 8.37
CA ILE A 58 7.78 -2.18 7.11
C ILE A 58 7.43 -0.75 6.73
N GLU A 59 7.45 -0.47 5.43
CA GLU A 59 7.14 0.81 4.86
C GLU A 59 6.18 0.60 3.70
N TYR A 60 5.08 1.37 3.72
CA TYR A 60 4.08 1.36 2.67
C TYR A 60 4.07 2.72 1.97
N ARG A 61 3.86 2.73 0.66
CA ARG A 61 3.67 3.96 -0.12
C ARG A 61 2.61 3.73 -1.17
N ILE A 62 1.73 4.70 -1.37
CA ILE A 62 0.64 4.62 -2.34
C ILE A 62 0.88 5.68 -3.41
N GLY A 63 1.38 5.28 -4.58
CA GLY A 63 1.51 6.18 -5.71
C GLY A 63 0.21 6.34 -6.51
N TYR A 64 0.21 7.30 -7.44
CA TYR A 64 -0.70 7.29 -8.58
C TYR A 64 0.03 6.81 -9.83
N SER A 65 -0.51 5.77 -10.47
CA SER A 65 -0.04 5.33 -11.77
C SER A 65 -0.81 6.03 -12.88
N VAL A 66 -0.14 6.92 -13.61
CA VAL A 66 -0.73 7.66 -14.74
C VAL A 66 -1.17 6.68 -15.84
N SER A 67 -0.33 5.71 -16.18
CA SER A 67 -0.60 4.74 -17.26
C SER A 67 -1.85 3.88 -16.99
N PHE A 68 -2.16 3.62 -15.72
CA PHE A 68 -3.31 2.81 -15.31
C PHE A 68 -4.43 3.65 -14.69
N ALA A 69 -4.26 4.95 -14.53
CA ALA A 69 -5.21 5.86 -13.92
C ALA A 69 -5.76 5.35 -12.56
N ALA A 70 -4.87 4.75 -11.75
CA ALA A 70 -5.19 3.98 -10.54
C ALA A 70 -4.12 4.14 -9.44
N PRO A 71 -4.46 3.93 -8.16
CA PRO A 71 -3.47 3.88 -7.08
C PRO A 71 -2.57 2.63 -7.21
N ILE A 72 -1.30 2.77 -6.85
CA ILE A 72 -0.31 1.68 -6.82
C ILE A 72 0.33 1.59 -5.44
N LEU A 73 0.46 0.38 -4.90
CA LEU A 73 1.13 0.15 -3.61
C LEU A 73 2.59 -0.23 -3.84
N TYR A 74 3.47 0.39 -3.08
CA TYR A 74 4.86 0.00 -2.90
C TYR A 74 5.05 -0.41 -1.45
N ILE A 75 5.77 -1.51 -1.24
CA ILE A 75 6.06 -2.06 0.07
C ILE A 75 7.54 -2.35 0.17
N ARG A 76 8.15 -1.96 1.27
CA ARG A 76 9.54 -2.28 1.57
C ARG A 76 9.62 -2.75 3.01
N ALA A 77 10.39 -3.80 3.25
CA ALA A 77 10.68 -4.29 4.59
C ALA A 77 12.19 -4.23 4.82
N GLU A 78 12.58 -3.83 6.02
CA GLU A 78 13.95 -3.77 6.51
C GLU A 78 14.07 -4.55 7.81
N ASN A 79 15.22 -5.19 8.05
CA ASN A 79 15.52 -5.77 9.37
C ASN A 79 16.03 -4.70 10.34
N GLU A 80 16.33 -5.08 11.58
CA GLU A 80 16.84 -4.16 12.62
C GLU A 80 18.13 -3.44 12.21
N ASN A 81 18.94 -4.08 11.36
CA ASN A 81 20.18 -3.53 10.83
C ASN A 81 19.96 -2.56 9.64
N GLY A 82 18.71 -2.32 9.23
CA GLY A 82 18.36 -1.47 8.09
C GLY A 82 18.53 -2.13 6.71
N ASN A 83 18.84 -3.43 6.67
CA ASN A 83 19.01 -4.15 5.41
C ASN A 83 17.64 -4.48 4.82
N SER A 84 17.46 -4.17 3.53
CA SER A 84 16.21 -4.45 2.82
C SER A 84 16.01 -5.94 2.57
N PHE A 85 14.77 -6.39 2.69
CA PHE A 85 14.41 -7.78 2.45
C PHE A 85 14.55 -8.12 0.96
N GLY A 86 15.14 -9.29 0.69
CA GLY A 86 15.06 -9.94 -0.61
C GLY A 86 13.67 -10.53 -0.87
N TYR A 87 13.45 -11.03 -2.09
CA TYR A 87 12.15 -11.54 -2.53
C TYR A 87 11.63 -12.70 -1.66
N ASP A 88 12.48 -13.67 -1.31
CA ASP A 88 12.06 -14.83 -0.49
C ASP A 88 11.76 -14.43 0.96
N GLN A 89 12.58 -13.58 1.56
CA GLN A 89 12.33 -13.03 2.89
C GLN A 89 11.01 -12.27 2.94
N PHE A 90 10.73 -11.47 1.91
CA PHE A 90 9.49 -10.72 1.82
C PHE A 90 8.27 -11.62 1.63
N LYS A 91 8.37 -12.71 0.85
CA LYS A 91 7.30 -13.72 0.77
C LYS A 91 7.04 -14.37 2.11
N SER A 92 8.08 -14.81 2.81
CA SER A 92 7.93 -15.42 4.14
C SER A 92 7.24 -14.46 5.12
N LEU A 93 7.59 -13.17 5.08
CA LEU A 93 6.90 -12.12 5.84
C LEU A 93 5.41 -12.03 5.49
N LEU A 94 5.05 -12.03 4.20
CA LEU A 94 3.64 -11.99 3.77
C LEU A 94 2.87 -13.24 4.21
N ILE A 95 3.46 -14.44 4.13
CA ILE A 95 2.84 -15.68 4.62
C ILE A 95 2.53 -15.55 6.12
N GLN A 96 3.44 -14.98 6.91
CA GLN A 96 3.20 -14.74 8.35
C GLN A 96 2.05 -13.76 8.59
N PHE A 97 1.76 -12.86 7.65
CA PHE A 97 0.57 -11.99 7.68
C PHE A 97 -0.71 -12.65 7.18
N SER A 98 -0.66 -13.96 6.91
CA SER A 98 -1.78 -14.73 6.34
C SER A 98 -2.17 -14.23 4.96
N PHE A 99 -1.21 -13.67 4.23
CA PHE A 99 -1.40 -13.29 2.83
C PHE A 99 -1.53 -14.55 1.99
N ASP A 100 -2.55 -14.60 1.13
CA ASP A 100 -2.75 -15.76 0.28
C ASP A 100 -1.65 -15.84 -0.78
N SER A 101 -0.99 -16.99 -0.81
CA SER A 101 0.08 -17.29 -1.77
C SER A 101 -0.36 -17.15 -3.23
N GLU A 102 -1.66 -17.22 -3.53
CA GLU A 102 -2.20 -17.00 -4.87
C GLU A 102 -1.85 -15.61 -5.42
N TYR A 103 -1.68 -14.60 -4.55
CA TYR A 103 -1.37 -13.24 -4.96
C TYR A 103 0.13 -13.01 -5.18
N PHE A 104 1.01 -13.95 -4.80
CA PHE A 104 2.47 -13.82 -5.00
C PHE A 104 2.85 -13.72 -6.48
N LYS A 105 2.05 -14.28 -7.39
CA LYS A 105 2.27 -14.14 -8.84
C LYS A 105 2.11 -12.71 -9.35
N TYR A 106 1.41 -11.85 -8.61
CA TYR A 106 1.23 -10.43 -8.94
C TYR A 106 2.25 -9.54 -8.25
N LEU A 107 3.06 -10.10 -7.34
CA LEU A 107 4.08 -9.39 -6.61
C LEU A 107 5.37 -9.30 -7.43
N VAL A 108 5.80 -8.08 -7.72
CA VAL A 108 7.02 -7.80 -8.47
C VAL A 108 7.95 -6.91 -7.65
N GLN A 109 9.26 -7.12 -7.76
CA GLN A 109 10.24 -6.17 -7.25
C GLN A 109 10.47 -5.09 -8.30
N VAL A 110 10.34 -3.83 -7.89
CA VAL A 110 10.49 -2.66 -8.75
C VAL A 110 11.33 -1.61 -8.05
N GLU A 111 11.99 -0.76 -8.83
CA GLU A 111 12.64 0.43 -8.30
C GLU A 111 11.60 1.52 -8.04
N HIS A 112 11.63 2.15 -6.87
CA HIS A 112 10.72 3.24 -6.55
C HIS A 112 11.05 4.46 -7.42
N PRO A 113 10.07 5.04 -8.14
CA PRO A 113 10.30 6.02 -9.20
C PRO A 113 10.97 7.32 -8.74
N PHE A 114 10.97 7.59 -7.43
CA PHE A 114 11.56 8.80 -6.84
C PHE A 114 12.75 8.55 -5.93
N LEU A 115 12.85 7.35 -5.34
CA LEU A 115 13.88 7.07 -4.34
C LEU A 115 15.05 6.28 -4.92
N GLY A 116 14.85 5.59 -6.04
CA GLY A 116 15.83 4.65 -6.57
C GLY A 116 16.05 3.41 -5.69
N LEU A 117 15.17 3.19 -4.70
CA LEU A 117 15.26 2.06 -3.76
C LEU A 117 14.37 0.90 -4.19
N PRO A 118 14.73 -0.36 -3.87
CA PRO A 118 13.93 -1.52 -4.21
C PRO A 118 12.67 -1.61 -3.33
N TYR A 119 11.50 -1.73 -3.97
CA TYR A 119 10.22 -2.00 -3.33
C TYR A 119 9.57 -3.21 -4.00
N PHE A 120 8.68 -3.86 -3.28
CA PHE A 120 7.72 -4.79 -3.84
C PHE A 120 6.44 -4.05 -4.18
N SER A 121 5.85 -4.34 -5.32
CA SER A 121 4.62 -3.73 -5.78
C SER A 121 3.73 -4.78 -6.41
N MET A 122 2.42 -4.55 -6.36
CA MET A 122 1.48 -5.29 -7.20
C MET A 122 1.16 -4.47 -8.43
N HIS A 123 1.21 -5.12 -9.58
CA HIS A 123 0.96 -4.46 -10.84
C HIS A 123 -0.48 -3.89 -10.87
N PRO A 124 -0.67 -2.58 -11.13
CA PRO A 124 -1.96 -1.90 -10.97
C PRO A 124 -2.99 -2.25 -12.06
N CYS A 125 -2.67 -3.13 -13.02
CA CYS A 125 -3.60 -3.47 -14.11
C CYS A 125 -4.94 -4.02 -13.62
N GLN A 126 -4.93 -4.78 -12.52
CA GLN A 126 -6.15 -5.37 -11.96
C GLN A 126 -6.88 -4.44 -10.99
N THR A 127 -6.25 -3.32 -10.60
CA THR A 127 -6.80 -2.42 -9.58
C THR A 127 -8.13 -1.80 -10.01
N ASN A 128 -8.23 -1.31 -11.25
CA ASN A 128 -9.47 -0.70 -11.73
C ASN A 128 -10.62 -1.70 -11.83
N GLU A 129 -10.32 -2.92 -12.28
CA GLU A 129 -11.35 -3.96 -12.37
C GLU A 129 -11.86 -4.35 -10.99
N ALA A 130 -10.96 -4.61 -10.03
CA ALA A 130 -11.32 -4.91 -8.66
C ALA A 130 -12.12 -3.78 -8.00
N LEU A 131 -11.72 -2.52 -8.21
CA LEU A 131 -12.45 -1.35 -7.73
C LEU A 131 -13.86 -1.27 -8.33
N ASN A 132 -14.01 -1.51 -9.62
CA ASN A 132 -15.31 -1.49 -10.30
C ASN A 132 -16.23 -2.61 -9.78
N GLN A 133 -15.69 -3.81 -9.58
CA GLN A 133 -16.45 -4.94 -9.02
C GLN A 133 -16.87 -4.65 -7.57
N LEU A 134 -15.95 -4.16 -6.73
CA LEU A 134 -16.25 -3.78 -5.35
C LEU A 134 -17.30 -2.67 -5.28
N THR A 135 -17.18 -1.64 -6.14
CA THR A 135 -18.14 -0.53 -6.21
C THR A 135 -19.53 -1.02 -6.57
N LYS A 136 -19.67 -2.05 -7.42
CA LYS A 136 -20.96 -2.65 -7.77
C LYS A 136 -21.54 -3.51 -6.65
N ALA A 137 -20.70 -4.24 -5.93
CA ALA A 137 -21.10 -5.10 -4.83
C ALA A 137 -21.55 -4.33 -3.58
N LEU A 138 -20.98 -3.15 -3.33
CA LEU A 138 -21.30 -2.34 -2.16
C LEU A 138 -22.67 -1.63 -2.28
N PRO A 139 -23.44 -1.48 -1.18
CA PRO A 139 -24.69 -0.72 -1.15
C PRO A 139 -24.51 0.76 -1.54
N LEU A 140 -25.54 1.43 -2.08
CA LEU A 140 -25.46 2.86 -2.45
C LEU A 140 -25.22 3.77 -1.23
N SER A 141 -25.66 3.31 -0.05
CA SER A 141 -25.47 3.97 1.23
C SER A 141 -24.07 3.78 1.84
N PHE A 142 -23.20 2.95 1.26
CA PHE A 142 -21.88 2.70 1.84
C PHE A 142 -21.03 3.97 1.84
N GLU A 143 -20.64 4.41 3.04
CA GLU A 143 -19.80 5.58 3.22
C GLU A 143 -18.45 5.39 2.53
N GLY A 144 -18.04 6.35 1.70
CA GLY A 144 -16.81 6.24 0.91
C GLY A 144 -16.94 5.44 -0.39
N ARG A 145 -18.15 4.96 -0.79
CA ARG A 145 -18.38 4.29 -2.09
C ARG A 145 -17.94 5.11 -3.30
N GLN A 146 -17.98 6.44 -3.20
CA GLN A 146 -17.56 7.34 -4.27
C GLN A 146 -16.06 7.67 -4.24
N ASN A 147 -15.34 7.30 -3.17
CA ASN A 147 -13.92 7.55 -2.99
C ASN A 147 -13.14 6.27 -3.36
N SER A 148 -12.51 6.29 -4.53
CA SER A 148 -11.80 5.16 -5.10
C SER A 148 -10.59 4.77 -4.28
N VAL A 149 -9.93 5.74 -3.64
CA VAL A 149 -8.81 5.52 -2.73
C VAL A 149 -9.24 4.76 -1.48
N LYS A 150 -10.38 5.12 -0.87
CA LYS A 150 -10.93 4.38 0.27
C LYS A 150 -11.27 2.95 -0.11
N LEU A 151 -11.94 2.74 -1.24
CA LEU A 151 -12.25 1.41 -1.75
C LEU A 151 -10.98 0.60 -2.06
N TRP A 152 -9.95 1.26 -2.61
CA TRP A 152 -8.66 0.67 -2.87
C TRP A 152 -7.99 0.22 -1.56
N ALA A 153 -8.04 1.06 -0.53
CA ALA A 153 -7.52 0.74 0.79
C ALA A 153 -8.31 -0.39 1.46
N LEU A 154 -9.60 -0.55 1.19
CA LEU A 154 -10.36 -1.72 1.66
C LEU A 154 -9.91 -3.02 0.97
N LEU A 155 -9.62 -2.97 -0.33
CA LEU A 155 -9.13 -4.12 -1.10
C LEU A 155 -7.72 -4.54 -0.67
N PHE A 156 -6.80 -3.57 -0.65
CA PHE A 156 -5.38 -3.85 -0.48
C PHE A 156 -4.89 -3.60 0.95
N GLY A 157 -5.53 -2.71 1.71
CA GLY A 157 -5.12 -2.40 3.07
C GLY A 157 -5.36 -3.55 4.04
N ASN A 158 -6.47 -4.28 3.89
CA ASN A 158 -6.68 -5.53 4.63
C ASN A 158 -5.66 -6.60 4.22
N LEU A 159 -5.39 -6.70 2.92
CA LEU A 159 -4.46 -7.67 2.37
C LEU A 159 -3.04 -7.49 2.96
N PHE A 160 -2.59 -6.24 3.15
CA PHE A 160 -1.27 -5.94 3.73
C PHE A 160 -1.29 -5.54 5.20
N ARG A 161 -2.40 -5.79 5.92
CA ARG A 161 -2.57 -5.42 7.33
C ARG A 161 -2.13 -3.97 7.63
N LEU A 162 -2.51 -3.03 6.78
CA LEU A 162 -2.12 -1.62 6.94
C LEU A 162 -2.69 -0.97 8.22
N GLY A 163 -3.61 -1.64 8.92
CA GLY A 163 -4.26 -1.11 10.14
C GLY A 163 -5.21 0.05 9.85
N ILE A 164 -5.78 0.07 8.64
CA ILE A 164 -6.54 1.19 8.06
C ILE A 164 -8.07 1.01 8.21
N SER A 165 -8.54 -0.15 8.70
CA SER A 165 -9.96 -0.49 8.87
C SER A 165 -10.62 0.18 10.07
#